data_AF-A0A6G3WSR1-F1
#
_entry.id   AF-A0A6G3WSR1-F1
#
_cell.length_a   1.000
_cell.length_b   1.000
_cell.length_c   1.000
_cell.angle_alpha   90.00
_cell.angle_beta   90.00
_cell.angle_gamma   90.00
#
_symmetry.space_group_name_H-M   'P 1'
#
loop_
_entity.id
_entity.type
_entity.pdbx_description
1 polymer ?
#
loop_
_entity_poly.entity_id
_entity_poly.type
_entity_poly.pdbx_seq_one_letter_code
_entity_poly.pdbx_strand_id
1 'polypeptide(L)'
;MRVLLVGAGGVGGAITRIAARRPFFEAMVVADYDPDRAEAAVAALGGDARFTAEQVDASDEAAVARLLRWHRCDVLLNATDPRFVMPLFRAARAAGATYLDMAMSLSRPHAERPYEECGVKLGDEQFTQAADWEKEGLLALVGMGVEPGLSDVFARYAADELFDEIEEIGIRDGANLTVDGYDFAPSFSIWTTIEECLNPPVVYETGKGWFTTEPFSEPEVFDFPEGIGPVECVNVEHEEVLLVPRWVDARRVTFKYGLGREFVETLKTLHLLGLDRTDPVAVPGPEGPVKVSPRDVVAACLPDPATLGERMHGKTCAGTWVKGVKDGAPREVYLYHVVDNQWSMAEYGSQAVVWQTAINPVVALELLATGAWSGAGVLGPEAFPARPFLDLLTDYGSPWGMREQ
;
A
#
# COMPACT_ATOMS: atom_id res chain seq x y z
N MET A 1 13.73 -10.84 -16.47
CA MET A 1 13.67 -9.54 -15.79
C MET A 1 14.63 -9.53 -14.60
N ARG A 2 15.28 -8.40 -14.30
CA ARG A 2 16.18 -8.17 -13.17
C ARG A 2 15.61 -7.05 -12.29
N VAL A 3 15.48 -7.27 -10.99
CA VAL A 3 14.76 -6.37 -10.08
C VAL A 3 15.73 -5.74 -9.08
N LEU A 4 15.62 -4.43 -8.85
CA LEU A 4 16.16 -3.77 -7.66
C LEU A 4 15.02 -3.53 -6.67
N LEU A 5 15.00 -4.27 -5.57
CA LEU A 5 14.12 -4.03 -4.43
C LEU A 5 14.82 -3.08 -3.46
N VAL A 6 14.24 -1.91 -3.21
CA VAL A 6 14.76 -0.95 -2.22
C VAL A 6 13.84 -0.97 -1.00
N GLY A 7 14.40 -1.26 0.18
CA GLY A 7 13.69 -1.50 1.44
C GLY A 7 13.61 -2.99 1.77
N ALA A 8 14.25 -3.39 2.87
CA ALA A 8 14.28 -4.75 3.40
C ALA A 8 13.60 -4.86 4.78
N GLY A 9 12.59 -4.01 5.03
CA GLY A 9 11.70 -4.10 6.20
C GLY A 9 10.73 -5.28 6.08
N GLY A 10 9.63 -5.26 6.86
CA GLY A 10 8.64 -6.36 6.87
C GLY A 10 8.14 -6.75 5.47
N VAL A 11 7.64 -5.78 4.71
CA VAL A 11 7.11 -6.00 3.34
C VAL A 11 8.22 -6.41 2.36
N GLY A 12 9.37 -5.72 2.37
CA GLY A 12 10.52 -6.07 1.54
C GLY A 12 11.02 -7.50 1.78
N GLY A 13 11.14 -7.91 3.04
CA GLY A 13 11.46 -9.29 3.41
C GLY A 13 10.44 -10.30 2.91
N ALA A 14 9.14 -10.01 3.06
CA ALA A 14 8.07 -10.87 2.54
C ALA A 14 8.10 -10.98 1.00
N ILE A 15 8.36 -9.88 0.28
CA ILE A 15 8.53 -9.86 -1.19
C ILE A 15 9.62 -10.87 -1.59
N THR A 16 10.77 -10.87 -0.93
CA THR A 16 11.86 -11.80 -1.26
C THR A 16 11.46 -13.26 -1.08
N ARG A 17 10.73 -13.59 0.00
CA ARG A 17 10.27 -14.96 0.31
C ARG A 17 9.22 -15.46 -0.69
N ILE A 18 8.32 -14.58 -1.12
CA ILE A 18 7.30 -14.89 -2.13
C ILE A 18 7.99 -15.05 -3.50
N ALA A 19 8.83 -14.10 -3.90
CA ALA A 19 9.55 -14.12 -5.17
C ALA A 19 10.47 -15.35 -5.30
N ALA A 20 11.12 -15.81 -4.23
CA ALA A 20 11.97 -16.99 -4.26
C ALA A 20 11.23 -18.25 -4.76
N ARG A 21 9.90 -18.32 -4.63
CA ARG A 21 9.08 -19.43 -5.12
C ARG A 21 8.73 -19.35 -6.62
N ARG A 22 9.14 -18.29 -7.31
CA ARG A 22 8.72 -17.97 -8.68
C ARG A 22 9.92 -17.90 -9.65
N PRO A 23 9.80 -18.39 -10.90
CA PRO A 23 10.92 -18.44 -11.85
C PRO A 23 11.00 -17.27 -12.85
N PHE A 24 10.10 -16.27 -12.80
CA PHE A 24 9.96 -15.26 -13.87
C PHE A 24 11.11 -14.23 -13.95
N PHE A 25 11.95 -14.13 -12.93
CA PHE A 25 13.06 -13.19 -12.86
C PHE A 25 14.42 -13.91 -12.81
N GLU A 26 15.45 -13.24 -13.31
CA GLU A 26 16.83 -13.72 -13.36
C GLU A 26 17.60 -13.36 -12.09
N ALA A 27 17.40 -12.15 -11.57
CA ALA A 27 18.08 -11.66 -10.38
C ALA A 27 17.23 -10.63 -9.62
N MET A 28 17.35 -10.60 -8.30
CA MET A 28 16.78 -9.58 -7.41
C MET A 28 17.89 -9.04 -6.50
N VAL A 29 18.19 -7.76 -6.64
CA VAL A 29 19.09 -7.03 -5.75
C VAL A 29 18.23 -6.44 -4.64
N VAL A 30 18.51 -6.82 -3.40
CA VAL A 30 17.83 -6.33 -2.19
C VAL A 30 18.73 -5.27 -1.58
N ALA A 31 18.24 -4.03 -1.52
CA ALA A 31 19.01 -2.90 -1.03
C ALA A 31 18.31 -2.21 0.14
N ASP A 32 19.06 -1.84 1.17
CA ASP A 32 18.55 -1.09 2.32
C ASP A 32 19.60 -0.07 2.80
N TYR A 33 19.18 0.90 3.60
CA TYR A 33 20.10 1.82 4.26
C TYR A 33 20.94 1.09 5.32
N ASP A 34 20.31 0.17 6.04
CA ASP A 34 20.95 -0.74 6.99
C ASP A 34 21.36 -2.04 6.27
N PRO A 35 22.67 -2.28 6.04
CA PRO A 35 23.13 -3.45 5.28
C PRO A 35 22.72 -4.76 5.95
N ASP A 36 22.62 -4.81 7.28
CA ASP A 36 22.26 -6.02 8.02
C ASP A 36 20.86 -6.50 7.65
N ARG A 37 19.93 -5.58 7.32
CA ARG A 37 18.56 -5.92 6.90
C ARG A 37 18.53 -6.59 5.53
N ALA A 38 19.24 -6.02 4.55
CA ALA A 38 19.33 -6.58 3.21
C ALA A 38 20.03 -7.95 3.24
N GLU A 39 21.13 -8.07 3.99
CA GLU A 39 21.85 -9.33 4.18
C GLU A 39 20.98 -10.39 4.86
N ALA A 40 20.24 -10.04 5.91
CA ALA A 40 19.33 -10.96 6.59
C ALA A 40 18.20 -11.45 5.68
N ALA A 41 17.61 -10.57 4.87
CA ALA A 41 16.57 -10.93 3.91
C ALA A 41 17.08 -11.95 2.87
N VAL A 42 18.28 -11.74 2.32
CA VAL A 42 18.90 -12.66 1.36
C VAL A 42 19.33 -13.97 2.03
N ALA A 43 19.92 -13.91 3.21
CA ALA A 43 20.36 -15.10 3.96
C ALA A 43 19.18 -16.04 4.31
N ALA A 44 18.00 -15.48 4.58
CA ALA A 44 16.80 -16.25 4.88
C ALA A 44 16.32 -17.14 3.72
N LEU A 45 16.82 -16.91 2.50
CA LEU A 45 16.44 -17.68 1.29
C LEU A 45 17.32 -18.92 1.07
N GLY A 46 18.21 -19.26 2.01
CA GLY A 46 18.95 -20.52 1.97
C GLY A 46 19.99 -20.64 0.85
N GLY A 47 20.54 -19.50 0.40
CA GLY A 47 21.59 -19.47 -0.63
C GLY A 47 21.08 -19.45 -2.07
N ASP A 48 19.83 -19.00 -2.31
CA ASP A 48 19.33 -18.75 -3.66
C ASP A 48 20.18 -17.68 -4.37
N ALA A 49 20.97 -18.11 -5.34
CA ALA A 49 21.95 -17.27 -6.05
C ALA A 49 21.32 -16.16 -6.91
N ARG A 50 19.99 -16.14 -7.06
CA ARG A 50 19.29 -15.04 -7.74
C ARG A 50 19.24 -13.78 -6.88
N PHE A 51 19.45 -13.89 -5.57
CA PHE A 51 19.33 -12.78 -4.63
C PHE A 51 20.69 -12.26 -4.19
N THR A 52 20.84 -10.94 -4.15
CA THR A 52 22.09 -10.28 -3.72
C THR A 52 21.74 -9.10 -2.82
N ALA A 53 22.51 -8.91 -1.74
CA ALA A 53 22.33 -7.80 -0.82
C ALA A 53 23.24 -6.63 -1.20
N GLU A 54 22.72 -5.41 -1.11
CA GLU A 54 23.45 -4.16 -1.35
C GLU A 54 23.05 -3.10 -0.31
N GLN A 55 23.88 -2.07 -0.15
CA GLN A 55 23.54 -0.91 0.68
C GLN A 55 23.22 0.29 -0.19
N VAL A 56 22.12 1.00 0.11
CA VAL A 56 21.81 2.28 -0.55
C VAL A 56 21.01 3.20 0.37
N ASP A 57 21.33 4.49 0.33
CA ASP A 57 20.45 5.54 0.86
C ASP A 57 19.40 5.87 -0.20
N ALA A 58 18.14 5.56 0.09
CA ALA A 58 17.02 5.80 -0.82
C ALA A 58 16.80 7.28 -1.16
N SER A 59 17.34 8.21 -0.35
CA SER A 59 17.32 9.64 -0.66
C SER A 59 18.39 10.09 -1.65
N ASP A 60 19.44 9.29 -1.88
CA ASP A 60 20.48 9.55 -2.89
C ASP A 60 20.07 8.96 -4.25
N GLU A 61 19.32 9.76 -5.02
CA GLU A 61 18.86 9.40 -6.37
C GLU A 61 19.99 8.94 -7.30
N ALA A 62 21.16 9.56 -7.18
CA ALA A 62 22.31 9.24 -8.02
C ALA A 62 22.90 7.89 -7.64
N ALA A 63 22.95 7.54 -6.34
CA ALA A 63 23.37 6.22 -5.88
C ALA A 63 22.41 5.13 -6.35
N VAL A 64 21.10 5.33 -6.19
CA VAL A 64 20.08 4.38 -6.64
C VAL A 64 20.17 4.16 -8.15
N ALA A 65 20.27 5.22 -8.95
CA ALA A 65 20.41 5.11 -10.39
C ALA A 65 21.73 4.42 -10.83
N ARG A 66 22.83 4.61 -10.07
CA ARG A 66 24.08 3.86 -10.30
C ARG A 66 23.88 2.37 -10.01
N LEU A 67 23.17 2.02 -8.94
CA LEU A 67 22.91 0.63 -8.56
C LEU A 67 22.05 -0.09 -9.60
N LEU A 68 20.98 0.56 -10.09
CA LEU A 68 20.15 0.08 -11.20
C LEU A 68 21.00 -0.26 -12.43
N ARG A 69 21.89 0.64 -12.85
CA ARG A 69 22.76 0.45 -14.02
C ARG A 69 23.82 -0.62 -13.79
N TRP A 70 24.45 -0.64 -12.61
CA TRP A 70 25.51 -1.60 -12.27
C TRP A 70 25.00 -3.04 -12.32
N HIS A 71 23.83 -3.28 -11.72
CA HIS A 71 23.19 -4.59 -11.72
C HIS A 71 22.33 -4.86 -12.95
N ARG A 72 22.20 -3.88 -13.86
CA ARG A 72 21.38 -3.95 -15.07
C ARG A 72 19.94 -4.35 -14.73
N CYS A 73 19.36 -3.71 -13.72
CA CYS A 73 17.98 -3.96 -13.31
C CYS A 73 17.02 -3.31 -14.31
N ASP A 74 15.98 -4.05 -14.67
CA ASP A 74 14.90 -3.60 -15.56
C ASP A 74 13.81 -2.85 -14.77
N VAL A 75 13.65 -3.18 -13.48
CA VAL A 75 12.61 -2.62 -12.60
C VAL A 75 13.19 -2.22 -11.25
N LEU A 76 12.77 -1.06 -10.75
CA LEU A 76 12.89 -0.67 -9.34
C LEU A 76 11.56 -0.96 -8.63
N LEU A 77 11.60 -1.80 -7.59
CA LEU A 77 10.50 -2.05 -6.68
C LEU A 77 10.76 -1.29 -5.36
N ASN A 78 9.94 -0.29 -5.08
CA ASN A 78 10.02 0.53 -3.88
C ASN A 78 9.19 -0.08 -2.75
N ALA A 79 9.88 -0.59 -1.72
CA ALA A 79 9.31 -1.08 -0.46
C ALA A 79 9.78 -0.25 0.74
N THR A 80 10.03 1.05 0.52
CA THR A 80 10.44 2.01 1.55
C THR A 80 9.28 2.88 2.02
N ASP A 81 9.53 3.69 3.05
CA ASP A 81 8.61 4.71 3.54
C ASP A 81 8.21 5.71 2.42
N PRO A 82 6.95 6.20 2.38
CA PRO A 82 6.46 7.12 1.35
C PRO A 82 7.32 8.38 1.12
N ARG A 83 8.09 8.81 2.13
CA ARG A 83 9.04 9.95 2.00
C ARG A 83 10.12 9.72 0.93
N PHE A 84 10.40 8.47 0.58
CA PHE A 84 11.41 8.10 -0.43
C PHE A 84 10.81 7.79 -1.81
N VAL A 85 9.48 7.87 -1.98
CA VAL A 85 8.79 7.64 -3.27
C VAL A 85 9.41 8.49 -4.37
N MET A 86 9.50 9.80 -4.18
CA MET A 86 9.93 10.70 -5.24
C MET A 86 11.41 10.60 -5.60
N PRO A 87 12.35 10.46 -4.64
CA PRO A 87 13.74 10.09 -4.96
C PRO A 87 13.86 8.81 -5.79
N LEU A 88 13.19 7.73 -5.39
CA LEU A 88 13.28 6.43 -6.09
C LEU A 88 12.60 6.46 -7.46
N PHE A 89 11.46 7.14 -7.57
CA PHE A 89 10.74 7.39 -8.83
C PHE A 89 11.63 8.11 -9.84
N ARG A 90 12.28 9.21 -9.43
CA ARG A 90 13.21 9.95 -10.30
C ARG A 90 14.46 9.13 -10.66
N ALA A 91 15.00 8.36 -9.72
CA ALA A 91 16.15 7.50 -9.97
C ALA A 91 15.84 6.39 -11.00
N ALA A 92 14.66 5.78 -10.94
CA ALA A 92 14.21 4.78 -11.90
C ALA A 92 14.09 5.36 -13.31
N ARG A 93 13.40 6.51 -13.46
CA ARG A 93 13.32 7.22 -14.74
C ARG A 93 14.69 7.57 -15.30
N ALA A 94 15.57 8.15 -14.47
CA ALA A 94 16.93 8.53 -14.87
C ALA A 94 17.82 7.34 -15.26
N ALA A 95 17.49 6.13 -14.81
CA ALA A 95 18.14 4.89 -15.23
C ALA A 95 17.46 4.22 -16.43
N GLY A 96 16.29 4.70 -16.87
CA GLY A 96 15.47 4.06 -17.90
C GLY A 96 14.83 2.75 -17.44
N ALA A 97 14.61 2.58 -16.13
CA ALA A 97 13.99 1.40 -15.54
C ALA A 97 12.49 1.64 -15.29
N THR A 98 11.70 0.57 -15.36
CA THR A 98 10.32 0.59 -14.84
C THR A 98 10.34 0.87 -13.34
N TYR A 99 9.38 1.64 -12.87
CA TYR A 99 9.18 1.89 -11.44
C TYR A 99 7.91 1.20 -10.94
N LEU A 100 7.97 0.62 -9.76
CA LEU A 100 6.85 0.00 -9.06
C LEU A 100 6.89 0.40 -7.59
N ASP A 101 5.80 0.93 -7.04
CA ASP A 101 5.63 1.14 -5.59
C ASP A 101 4.31 0.59 -5.06
N MET A 102 4.17 0.59 -3.73
CA MET A 102 2.95 0.17 -3.03
C MET A 102 2.26 1.33 -2.30
N ALA A 103 2.87 2.51 -2.26
CA ALA A 103 2.36 3.72 -1.63
C ALA A 103 2.78 4.93 -2.47
N MET A 104 1.89 5.91 -2.59
CA MET A 104 2.13 7.08 -3.44
C MET A 104 2.81 8.24 -2.70
N SER A 105 3.20 9.28 -3.43
CA SER A 105 3.76 10.50 -2.84
C SER A 105 2.78 11.15 -1.85
N LEU A 106 3.29 11.63 -0.71
CA LEU A 106 2.47 12.16 0.39
C LEU A 106 1.59 13.37 0.00
N SER A 107 0.44 13.48 0.67
CA SER A 107 -0.52 14.57 0.53
C SER A 107 -0.16 15.77 1.42
N ARG A 108 -0.88 16.88 1.22
CA ARG A 108 -0.92 18.02 2.15
C ARG A 108 -2.34 18.56 2.20
N PRO A 109 -2.92 18.77 3.40
CA PRO A 109 -4.25 19.35 3.54
C PRO A 109 -4.36 20.73 2.87
N HIS A 110 -5.56 21.08 2.38
CA HIS A 110 -5.82 22.44 1.89
C HIS A 110 -5.64 23.45 3.03
N ALA A 111 -4.91 24.54 2.77
CA ALA A 111 -4.45 25.45 3.83
C ALA A 111 -5.58 26.15 4.60
N GLU A 112 -6.71 26.45 3.94
CA GLU A 112 -7.83 27.21 4.53
C GLU A 112 -9.11 26.39 4.70
N ARG A 113 -9.24 25.29 3.95
CA ARG A 113 -10.46 24.48 3.85
C ARG A 113 -10.15 22.99 3.82
N PRO A 114 -9.40 22.46 4.82
CA PRO A 114 -8.84 21.12 4.80
C PRO A 114 -9.90 20.00 4.75
N TYR A 115 -11.14 20.27 5.18
CA TYR A 115 -12.24 19.31 5.24
C TYR A 115 -13.34 19.55 4.20
N GLU A 116 -13.04 20.34 3.16
CA GLU A 116 -13.95 20.63 2.04
C GLU A 116 -13.24 20.53 0.69
N GLU A 117 -11.94 20.85 0.63
CA GLU A 117 -11.14 20.85 -0.59
C GLU A 117 -9.82 20.11 -0.40
N CYS A 118 -9.38 19.42 -1.45
CA CYS A 118 -8.06 18.81 -1.48
C CYS A 118 -6.95 19.89 -1.56
N GLY A 119 -5.83 19.66 -0.88
CA GLY A 119 -4.59 20.41 -1.11
C GLY A 119 -3.73 19.70 -2.17
N VAL A 120 -2.54 19.26 -1.77
CA VAL A 120 -1.76 18.30 -2.57
C VAL A 120 -2.33 16.92 -2.27
N LYS A 121 -2.74 16.16 -3.28
CA LYS A 121 -3.31 14.82 -3.10
C LYS A 121 -2.21 13.76 -3.16
N LEU A 122 -2.47 12.58 -2.58
CA LEU A 122 -1.56 11.44 -2.74
C LEU A 122 -1.28 11.19 -4.23
N GLY A 123 -0.02 10.96 -4.57
CA GLY A 123 0.42 10.71 -5.95
C GLY A 123 0.47 11.94 -6.88
N ASP A 124 0.04 13.13 -6.48
CA ASP A 124 0.08 14.32 -7.37
C ASP A 124 1.50 14.62 -7.90
N GLU A 125 2.54 14.41 -7.08
CA GLU A 125 3.93 14.63 -7.52
C GLU A 125 4.38 13.61 -8.59
N GLN A 126 3.88 12.37 -8.53
CA GLN A 126 4.11 11.34 -9.53
C GLN A 126 3.33 11.65 -10.82
N PHE A 127 2.02 11.90 -10.70
CA PHE A 127 1.15 12.18 -11.85
C PHE A 127 1.51 13.48 -12.59
N THR A 128 2.10 14.47 -11.91
CA THR A 128 2.64 15.67 -12.57
C THR A 128 3.73 15.33 -13.60
N GLN A 129 4.42 14.19 -13.44
CA GLN A 129 5.44 13.70 -14.37
C GLN A 129 4.92 12.64 -15.36
N ALA A 130 3.61 12.35 -15.38
CA ALA A 130 3.06 11.25 -16.20
C ALA A 130 3.37 11.38 -17.71
N ALA A 131 3.20 12.58 -18.28
CA ALA A 131 3.47 12.83 -19.70
C ALA A 131 4.96 12.64 -20.07
N ASP A 132 5.83 12.91 -19.12
CA ASP A 132 7.28 12.77 -19.25
C ASP A 132 7.68 11.28 -19.31
N TRP A 133 7.09 10.45 -18.44
CA TRP A 133 7.25 8.98 -18.47
C TRP A 133 6.70 8.38 -19.76
N GLU A 134 5.50 8.81 -20.18
CA GLU A 134 4.86 8.31 -21.40
C GLU A 134 5.69 8.65 -22.65
N LYS A 135 6.18 9.89 -22.76
CA LYS A 135 7.03 10.34 -23.87
C LYS A 135 8.34 9.55 -23.98
N GLU A 136 8.89 9.12 -22.85
CA GLU A 136 10.11 8.31 -22.78
C GLU A 136 9.84 6.81 -23.00
N GLY A 137 8.57 6.41 -23.11
CA GLY A 137 8.17 5.01 -23.24
C GLY A 137 8.43 4.19 -21.98
N LEU A 138 8.52 4.85 -20.82
CA LEU A 138 8.77 4.22 -19.53
C LEU A 138 7.47 4.03 -18.76
N LEU A 139 7.43 3.04 -17.88
CA LEU A 139 6.29 2.74 -17.01
C LEU A 139 6.63 2.99 -15.54
N ALA A 140 5.76 3.74 -14.87
CA ALA A 140 5.65 3.75 -13.41
C ALA A 140 4.29 3.16 -13.01
N LEU A 141 4.30 1.95 -12.45
CA LEU A 141 3.14 1.33 -11.83
C LEU A 141 3.09 1.78 -10.36
N VAL A 142 2.07 2.55 -10.00
CA VAL A 142 1.97 3.15 -8.66
C VAL A 142 0.88 2.50 -7.84
N GLY A 143 1.05 2.43 -6.52
CA GLY A 143 0.04 1.91 -5.59
C GLY A 143 -0.30 0.43 -5.82
N MET A 144 0.70 -0.44 -6.00
CA MET A 144 0.52 -1.88 -6.22
C MET A 144 0.77 -2.71 -4.94
N GLY A 145 0.11 -2.34 -3.85
CA GLY A 145 0.04 -3.10 -2.60
C GLY A 145 -1.23 -3.93 -2.53
N VAL A 146 -1.92 -3.89 -1.38
CA VAL A 146 -3.26 -4.50 -1.23
C VAL A 146 -4.34 -3.44 -1.44
N GLU A 147 -4.21 -2.35 -0.71
CA GLU A 147 -5.01 -1.14 -0.79
C GLU A 147 -3.99 -0.01 -0.59
N PRO A 148 -3.70 0.82 -1.60
CA PRO A 148 -4.04 0.60 -3.02
C PRO A 148 -3.38 -0.67 -3.58
N GLY A 149 -3.97 -1.25 -4.63
CA GLY A 149 -3.42 -2.40 -5.34
C GLY A 149 -4.48 -3.39 -5.79
N LEU A 150 -4.67 -4.43 -4.98
CA LEU A 150 -5.67 -5.46 -5.23
C LEU A 150 -7.09 -4.87 -5.20
N SER A 151 -7.36 -3.88 -4.34
CA SER A 151 -8.63 -3.14 -4.31
C SER A 151 -8.94 -2.46 -5.66
N ASP A 152 -7.95 -1.83 -6.29
CA ASP A 152 -8.06 -1.22 -7.63
C ASP A 152 -8.24 -2.29 -8.73
N VAL A 153 -7.55 -3.43 -8.63
CA VAL A 153 -7.76 -4.57 -9.55
C VAL A 153 -9.19 -5.10 -9.44
N PHE A 154 -9.76 -5.18 -8.23
CA PHE A 154 -11.17 -5.56 -8.05
C PHE A 154 -12.12 -4.51 -8.63
N ALA A 155 -11.83 -3.22 -8.45
CA ALA A 155 -12.62 -2.14 -9.06
C ALA A 155 -12.65 -2.29 -10.59
N ARG A 156 -11.49 -2.55 -11.20
CA ARG A 156 -11.39 -2.80 -12.64
C ARG A 156 -12.16 -4.05 -13.07
N TYR A 157 -12.02 -5.16 -12.34
CA TYR A 157 -12.76 -6.38 -12.63
C TYR A 157 -14.28 -6.18 -12.55
N ALA A 158 -14.76 -5.44 -11.54
CA ALA A 158 -16.17 -5.15 -11.38
C ALA A 158 -16.72 -4.34 -12.56
N ALA A 159 -15.98 -3.34 -13.02
CA ALA A 159 -16.33 -2.53 -14.18
C ALA A 159 -16.33 -3.32 -15.50
N ASP A 160 -15.33 -4.18 -15.69
CA ASP A 160 -15.21 -4.97 -16.93
C ASP A 160 -16.27 -6.09 -17.00
N GLU A 161 -16.66 -6.69 -15.86
CA GLU A 161 -17.32 -8.00 -15.86
C GLU A 161 -18.64 -8.07 -15.08
N LEU A 162 -18.85 -7.21 -14.09
CA LEU A 162 -19.93 -7.41 -13.11
C LEU A 162 -21.07 -6.39 -13.20
N PHE A 163 -20.81 -5.21 -13.76
CA PHE A 163 -21.76 -4.08 -13.80
C PHE A 163 -21.85 -3.47 -15.20
N ASP A 164 -23.04 -2.97 -15.53
CA ASP A 164 -23.23 -2.12 -16.73
C ASP A 164 -23.12 -0.64 -16.37
N GLU A 165 -23.49 -0.28 -15.13
CA GLU A 165 -23.29 1.04 -14.54
C GLU A 165 -22.91 0.89 -13.07
N ILE A 166 -21.91 1.65 -12.63
CA ILE A 166 -21.44 1.66 -11.24
C ILE A 166 -21.88 2.95 -10.54
N GLU A 167 -22.65 2.80 -9.47
CA GLU A 167 -23.05 3.90 -8.60
C GLU A 167 -21.97 4.23 -7.59
N GLU A 168 -21.41 3.22 -6.92
CA GLU A 168 -20.37 3.41 -5.92
C GLU A 168 -19.33 2.29 -5.95
N ILE A 169 -18.07 2.69 -5.83
CA ILE A 169 -16.95 1.81 -5.49
C ILE A 169 -16.47 2.23 -4.11
N GLY A 170 -16.68 1.39 -3.11
CA GLY A 170 -16.18 1.60 -1.76
C GLY A 170 -15.14 0.55 -1.39
N ILE A 171 -13.92 0.98 -1.10
CA ILE A 171 -12.90 0.10 -0.54
C ILE A 171 -13.19 -0.05 0.97
N ARG A 172 -13.11 -1.29 1.47
CA ARG A 172 -13.33 -1.65 2.86
C ARG A 172 -12.20 -2.55 3.35
N ASP A 173 -11.40 -1.99 4.25
CA ASP A 173 -10.37 -2.69 5.02
C ASP A 173 -10.93 -3.02 6.41
N GLY A 174 -10.78 -4.26 6.85
CA GLY A 174 -11.16 -4.68 8.19
C GLY A 174 -10.43 -5.92 8.65
N ALA A 175 -10.35 -6.09 9.97
CA ALA A 175 -9.65 -7.22 10.57
C ALA A 175 -10.29 -7.61 11.90
N ASN A 176 -10.06 -8.84 12.33
CA ASN A 176 -10.26 -9.27 13.73
C ASN A 176 -8.92 -9.63 14.39
N LEU A 177 -7.87 -8.91 14.01
CA LEU A 177 -6.52 -9.14 14.49
C LEU A 177 -6.38 -8.74 15.96
N THR A 178 -5.74 -9.59 16.75
CA THR A 178 -5.36 -9.32 18.15
C THR A 178 -3.90 -9.63 18.37
N VAL A 179 -3.24 -8.95 19.31
CA VAL A 179 -1.82 -9.18 19.63
C VAL A 179 -1.66 -9.47 21.12
N ASP A 180 -1.12 -10.66 21.43
CA ASP A 180 -0.93 -11.09 22.81
C ASP A 180 0.19 -10.31 23.53
N GLY A 181 -0.08 -9.93 24.79
CA GLY A 181 0.92 -9.32 25.68
C GLY A 181 1.15 -7.83 25.45
N TYR A 182 0.29 -7.15 24.69
CA TYR A 182 0.30 -5.70 24.50
C TYR A 182 -1.10 -5.13 24.71
N ASP A 183 -1.20 -4.00 25.40
CA ASP A 183 -2.47 -3.26 25.52
C ASP A 183 -2.82 -2.56 24.20
N PHE A 184 -1.80 -2.10 23.46
CA PHE A 184 -1.93 -1.50 22.14
C PHE A 184 -0.71 -1.87 21.29
N ALA A 185 -0.96 -2.51 20.14
CA ALA A 185 0.08 -2.88 19.20
C ALA A 185 -0.44 -2.74 17.76
N PRO A 186 0.13 -1.83 16.96
CA PRO A 186 -0.27 -1.66 15.58
C PRO A 186 0.29 -2.82 14.73
N SER A 187 -0.52 -3.36 13.83
CA SER A 187 -0.11 -4.41 12.88
C SER A 187 0.70 -3.88 11.69
N PHE A 188 0.76 -2.55 11.54
CA PHE A 188 1.51 -1.84 10.52
C PHE A 188 2.27 -0.64 11.12
N SER A 189 3.05 0.08 10.30
CA SER A 189 3.79 1.29 10.70
C SER A 189 2.85 2.32 11.34
N ILE A 190 2.95 2.52 12.65
CA ILE A 190 2.15 3.53 13.35
C ILE A 190 2.42 4.94 12.85
N TRP A 191 3.65 5.22 12.39
CA TRP A 191 3.97 6.53 11.83
C TRP A 191 3.08 6.83 10.62
N THR A 192 2.90 5.82 9.77
CA THR A 192 2.11 5.87 8.55
C THR A 192 0.62 5.87 8.87
N THR A 193 0.18 5.00 9.79
CA THR A 193 -1.23 5.00 10.26
C THR A 193 -1.64 6.34 10.86
N ILE A 194 -0.77 7.01 11.63
CA ILE A 194 -1.04 8.36 12.15
C ILE A 194 -1.22 9.36 11.01
N GLU A 195 -0.39 9.29 9.97
CA GLU A 195 -0.49 10.18 8.79
C GLU A 195 -1.82 9.96 8.06
N GLU A 196 -2.12 8.73 7.66
CA GLU A 196 -3.30 8.37 6.86
C GLU A 196 -4.61 8.64 7.60
N CYS A 197 -4.67 8.27 8.88
CA CYS A 197 -5.92 8.35 9.65
C CYS A 197 -6.22 9.75 10.19
N LEU A 198 -5.24 10.65 10.27
CA LEU A 198 -5.44 12.02 10.75
C LEU A 198 -5.41 13.06 9.63
N ASN A 199 -4.92 12.71 8.43
CA ASN A 199 -5.15 13.53 7.25
C ASN A 199 -6.63 13.52 6.85
N PRO A 200 -7.14 14.62 6.26
CA PRO A 200 -8.51 14.67 5.75
C PRO A 200 -8.76 13.57 4.72
N PRO A 201 -9.75 12.67 4.95
CA PRO A 201 -10.10 11.66 3.97
C PRO A 201 -10.55 12.29 2.65
N VAL A 202 -10.24 11.63 1.53
CA VAL A 202 -10.67 12.07 0.20
C VAL A 202 -11.85 11.22 -0.26
N VAL A 203 -12.83 11.87 -0.88
CA VAL A 203 -13.96 11.24 -1.57
C VAL A 203 -13.99 11.76 -2.99
N TYR A 204 -14.33 10.88 -3.94
CA TYR A 204 -14.60 11.28 -5.32
C TYR A 204 -16.10 11.20 -5.61
N GLU A 205 -16.63 12.21 -6.29
CA GLU A 205 -17.98 12.18 -6.86
C GLU A 205 -18.01 12.76 -8.28
N THR A 206 -18.73 12.11 -9.18
CA THR A 206 -18.95 12.63 -10.54
C THR A 206 -19.62 14.00 -10.48
N GLY A 207 -19.04 14.98 -11.19
CA GLY A 207 -19.51 16.37 -11.22
C GLY A 207 -18.97 17.26 -10.12
N LYS A 208 -18.48 16.69 -9.00
CA LYS A 208 -17.78 17.43 -7.94
C LYS A 208 -16.26 17.26 -8.02
N GLY A 209 -15.79 16.11 -8.49
CA GLY A 209 -14.39 15.72 -8.46
C GLY A 209 -13.98 15.20 -7.08
N TRP A 210 -12.68 15.28 -6.78
CA TRP A 210 -12.14 14.96 -5.46
C TRP A 210 -12.38 16.09 -4.46
N PHE A 211 -12.84 15.74 -3.27
CA PHE A 211 -13.01 16.65 -2.15
C PHE A 211 -12.67 15.94 -0.83
N THR A 212 -12.43 16.69 0.23
CA THR A 212 -12.07 16.12 1.54
C THR A 212 -13.22 16.17 2.54
N THR A 213 -13.13 15.37 3.59
CA THR A 213 -14.04 15.38 4.75
C THR A 213 -13.26 15.44 6.06
N GLU A 214 -13.95 15.50 7.21
CA GLU A 214 -13.29 15.38 8.51
C GLU A 214 -12.77 13.93 8.73
N PRO A 215 -11.61 13.75 9.40
CA PRO A 215 -11.13 12.42 9.79
C PRO A 215 -12.18 11.63 10.56
N PHE A 216 -12.30 10.34 10.25
CA PHE A 216 -13.25 9.42 10.86
C PHE A 216 -14.74 9.74 10.59
N SER A 217 -15.05 10.51 9.54
CA SER A 217 -16.43 10.81 9.16
C SER A 217 -17.19 9.60 8.60
N GLU A 218 -18.53 9.72 8.55
CA GLU A 218 -19.44 8.71 7.96
C GLU A 218 -19.24 7.28 8.49
N PRO A 219 -19.30 7.06 9.82
CA PRO A 219 -19.16 5.73 10.38
C PRO A 219 -20.25 4.78 9.85
N GLU A 220 -19.86 3.56 9.52
CA GLU A 220 -20.78 2.48 9.14
C GLU A 220 -20.31 1.15 9.71
N VAL A 221 -21.23 0.22 9.94
CA VAL A 221 -20.86 -1.15 10.29
C VAL A 221 -20.88 -1.98 9.01
N PHE A 222 -19.72 -2.55 8.66
CA PHE A 222 -19.58 -3.46 7.52
C PHE A 222 -19.36 -4.88 8.03
N ASP A 223 -20.10 -5.85 7.48
CA ASP A 223 -19.97 -7.27 7.85
C ASP A 223 -18.90 -7.95 6.98
N PHE A 224 -17.72 -8.18 7.52
CA PHE A 224 -16.62 -8.82 6.79
C PHE A 224 -16.77 -10.34 6.74
N PRO A 225 -16.40 -10.99 5.62
CA PRO A 225 -16.56 -12.43 5.40
C PRO A 225 -15.56 -13.26 6.23
N GLU A 226 -15.56 -14.58 6.01
CA GLU A 226 -14.54 -15.52 6.53
C GLU A 226 -14.39 -15.56 8.07
N GLY A 227 -15.46 -15.17 8.78
CA GLY A 227 -15.53 -15.21 10.24
C GLY A 227 -14.96 -13.98 10.95
N ILE A 228 -14.69 -12.88 10.22
CA ILE A 228 -14.33 -11.58 10.81
C ILE A 228 -15.57 -10.93 11.42
N GLY A 229 -16.68 -10.89 10.67
CA GLY A 229 -17.96 -10.36 11.15
C GLY A 229 -18.05 -8.83 11.12
N PRO A 230 -18.95 -8.22 11.91
CA PRO A 230 -19.24 -6.79 11.84
C PRO A 230 -18.11 -5.94 12.43
N VAL A 231 -17.63 -4.97 11.65
CA VAL A 231 -16.61 -3.99 12.06
C VAL A 231 -17.09 -2.58 11.72
N GLU A 232 -16.96 -1.65 12.67
CA GLU A 232 -17.23 -0.23 12.43
C GLU A 232 -16.09 0.38 11.61
N CYS A 233 -16.42 0.84 10.40
CA CYS A 233 -15.52 1.45 9.44
C CYS A 233 -15.79 2.95 9.33
N VAL A 234 -14.74 3.74 9.12
CA VAL A 234 -14.80 5.19 9.02
C VAL A 234 -13.95 5.69 7.85
N ASN A 235 -14.25 6.88 7.32
CA ASN A 235 -13.44 7.46 6.25
C ASN A 235 -12.01 7.76 6.74
N VAL A 236 -11.04 7.36 5.92
CA VAL A 236 -9.59 7.56 6.08
C VAL A 236 -9.02 8.00 4.71
N GLU A 237 -7.96 8.81 4.68
CA GLU A 237 -7.30 9.18 3.42
C GLU A 237 -6.65 7.94 2.80
N HIS A 238 -6.91 7.70 1.51
CA HIS A 238 -6.34 6.55 0.82
C HIS A 238 -6.22 6.76 -0.69
N GLU A 239 -5.26 6.07 -1.30
CA GLU A 239 -4.84 6.23 -2.68
C GLU A 239 -5.88 5.82 -3.74
N GLU A 240 -6.70 4.79 -3.51
CA GLU A 240 -7.63 4.26 -4.53
C GLU A 240 -8.68 5.28 -4.92
N VAL A 241 -9.08 6.12 -3.97
CA VAL A 241 -10.03 7.21 -4.24
C VAL A 241 -9.46 8.18 -5.27
N LEU A 242 -8.14 8.28 -5.38
CA LEU A 242 -7.43 9.10 -6.37
C LEU A 242 -7.05 8.35 -7.64
N LEU A 243 -6.88 7.03 -7.54
CA LEU A 243 -6.52 6.14 -8.63
C LEU A 243 -7.79 5.75 -9.42
N VAL A 244 -8.68 4.96 -8.82
CA VAL A 244 -9.84 4.31 -9.47
C VAL A 244 -10.58 5.22 -10.46
N PRO A 245 -11.03 6.44 -10.09
CA PRO A 245 -11.82 7.29 -10.99
C PRO A 245 -11.05 7.86 -12.20
N ARG A 246 -9.74 7.58 -12.32
CA ARG A 246 -8.95 7.96 -13.51
C ARG A 246 -9.13 6.99 -14.67
N TRP A 247 -9.48 5.73 -14.40
CA TRP A 247 -9.62 4.68 -15.43
C TRP A 247 -10.92 3.88 -15.32
N VAL A 248 -11.63 3.95 -14.19
CA VAL A 248 -12.90 3.27 -13.97
C VAL A 248 -14.01 4.30 -13.73
N ASP A 249 -15.05 4.24 -14.56
CA ASP A 249 -16.23 5.10 -14.42
C ASP A 249 -17.08 4.67 -13.21
N ALA A 250 -17.18 5.54 -12.21
CA ALA A 250 -18.04 5.35 -11.03
C ALA A 250 -18.61 6.70 -10.57
N ARG A 251 -19.88 6.73 -10.13
CA ARG A 251 -20.48 7.99 -9.67
C ARG A 251 -19.87 8.47 -8.34
N ARG A 252 -19.43 7.54 -7.49
CA ARG A 252 -18.77 7.83 -6.20
C ARG A 252 -17.67 6.80 -5.90
N VAL A 253 -16.56 7.26 -5.33
CA VAL A 253 -15.49 6.37 -4.83
C VAL A 253 -15.14 6.74 -3.38
N THR A 254 -15.09 5.76 -2.49
CA THR A 254 -14.81 5.91 -1.05
C THR A 254 -13.81 4.89 -0.55
N PHE A 255 -13.10 5.21 0.54
CA PHE A 255 -12.32 4.27 1.33
C PHE A 255 -12.77 4.36 2.78
N LYS A 256 -13.01 3.21 3.43
CA LYS A 256 -13.30 3.15 4.86
C LYS A 256 -12.52 2.05 5.54
N TYR A 257 -12.00 2.38 6.73
CA TYR A 257 -11.16 1.48 7.51
C TYR A 257 -11.81 1.09 8.84
N GLY A 258 -11.85 -0.22 9.11
CA GLY A 258 -12.27 -0.85 10.34
C GLY A 258 -11.24 -0.80 11.47
N LEU A 259 -10.79 0.39 11.87
CA LEU A 259 -9.78 0.60 12.93
C LEU A 259 -10.23 0.11 14.32
N GLY A 260 -11.54 0.13 14.58
CA GLY A 260 -12.09 -0.09 15.90
C GLY A 260 -11.99 1.15 16.81
N ARG A 261 -12.91 1.20 17.78
CA ARG A 261 -13.11 2.39 18.62
C ARG A 261 -11.88 2.78 19.45
N GLU A 262 -11.21 1.82 20.07
CA GLU A 262 -10.04 2.06 20.91
C GLU A 262 -8.88 2.67 20.12
N PHE A 263 -8.66 2.21 18.89
CA PHE A 263 -7.63 2.74 18.01
C PHE A 263 -7.95 4.18 17.60
N VAL A 264 -9.20 4.46 17.20
CA VAL A 264 -9.66 5.81 16.87
C VAL A 264 -9.54 6.77 18.07
N GLU A 265 -9.90 6.33 19.27
CA GLU A 265 -9.74 7.12 20.50
C GLU A 265 -8.26 7.41 20.81
N THR A 266 -7.37 6.44 20.57
CA THR A 266 -5.92 6.61 20.70
C THR A 266 -5.38 7.65 19.72
N LEU A 267 -5.75 7.55 18.44
CA LEU A 267 -5.33 8.52 17.42
C LEU A 267 -5.83 9.94 17.73
N LYS A 268 -7.09 10.08 18.15
CA LYS A 268 -7.65 11.37 18.59
C LYS A 268 -6.88 11.95 19.78
N THR A 269 -6.42 11.10 20.70
CA THR A 269 -5.61 11.52 21.85
C THR A 269 -4.23 11.99 21.41
N LEU A 270 -3.56 11.26 20.51
CA LEU A 270 -2.27 11.67 19.95
C LEU A 270 -2.38 13.03 19.23
N HIS A 271 -3.42 13.21 18.42
CA HIS A 271 -3.70 14.47 17.73
C HIS A 271 -3.95 15.63 18.70
N LEU A 272 -4.80 15.41 19.72
CA LEU A 272 -5.12 16.42 20.73
C LEU A 272 -3.87 16.91 21.48
N LEU A 273 -2.91 16.02 21.71
CA LEU A 273 -1.65 16.33 22.39
C LEU A 273 -0.58 16.88 21.43
N GLY A 274 -0.84 16.90 20.12
CA GLY A 274 0.12 17.28 19.09
C GLY A 274 1.30 16.32 18.96
N LEU A 275 1.10 15.05 19.34
CA LEU A 275 2.06 13.96 19.22
C LEU A 275 2.07 13.33 17.83
N ASP A 276 1.10 13.67 16.99
CA ASP A 276 1.01 13.34 15.58
C ASP A 276 1.87 14.24 14.69
N ARG A 277 2.51 15.29 15.21
CA ARG A 277 3.30 16.24 14.40
C ARG A 277 4.70 15.71 14.08
N THR A 278 5.20 16.09 12.91
CA THR A 278 6.56 15.77 12.47
C THR A 278 7.58 16.84 12.84
N ASP A 279 7.16 18.12 12.96
CA ASP A 279 8.04 19.23 13.31
C ASP A 279 8.75 19.02 14.66
N PRO A 280 10.09 19.12 14.73
CA PRO A 280 10.81 18.85 15.96
C PRO A 280 10.50 19.86 17.07
N VAL A 281 10.26 19.33 18.27
CA VAL A 281 10.15 20.10 19.52
C VAL A 281 11.43 19.99 20.33
N ALA A 282 11.77 21.05 21.08
CA ALA A 282 12.94 21.05 21.96
C ALA A 282 12.59 20.44 23.33
N VAL A 283 13.25 19.34 23.68
CA VAL A 283 13.10 18.64 24.96
C VAL A 283 14.35 18.89 25.81
N PRO A 284 14.25 19.35 27.07
CA PRO A 284 15.40 19.53 27.93
C PRO A 284 16.17 18.22 28.14
N GLY A 285 17.49 18.23 27.93
CA GLY A 285 18.38 17.10 28.16
C GLY A 285 19.59 17.47 29.01
N PRO A 286 20.30 16.47 29.57
CA PRO A 286 21.46 16.69 30.44
C PRO A 286 22.63 17.42 29.75
N GLU A 287 22.75 17.29 28.42
CA GLU A 287 23.77 17.95 27.60
C GLU A 287 23.22 19.17 26.83
N GLY A 288 21.97 19.57 27.11
CA GLY A 288 21.25 20.64 26.41
C GLY A 288 19.94 20.17 25.77
N PRO A 289 19.16 21.08 25.17
CA PRO A 289 17.91 20.72 24.50
C PRO A 289 18.15 19.81 23.29
N VAL A 290 17.42 18.69 23.23
CA VAL A 290 17.40 17.78 22.09
C VAL A 290 16.16 18.08 21.25
N LYS A 291 16.31 18.15 19.93
CA LYS A 291 15.18 18.28 19.01
C LYS A 291 14.67 16.90 18.62
N VAL A 292 13.41 16.62 18.91
CA VAL A 292 12.77 15.34 18.58
C VAL A 292 11.45 15.58 17.89
N SER A 293 11.13 14.78 16.89
CA SER A 293 9.80 14.75 16.29
C SER A 293 8.85 14.01 17.24
N PRO A 294 7.72 14.60 17.66
CA PRO A 294 6.75 13.92 18.51
C PRO A 294 6.27 12.59 17.93
N ARG A 295 5.98 12.54 16.62
CA ARG A 295 5.53 11.32 15.95
C ARG A 295 6.60 10.22 15.94
N ASP A 296 7.86 10.59 15.71
CA ASP A 296 8.97 9.61 15.76
C ASP A 296 9.15 9.04 17.17
N VAL A 297 8.89 9.84 18.23
CA VAL A 297 8.90 9.36 19.61
C VAL A 297 7.76 8.35 19.84
N VAL A 298 6.54 8.63 19.36
CA VAL A 298 5.41 7.67 19.46
C VAL A 298 5.77 6.36 18.77
N ALA A 299 6.32 6.42 17.54
CA ALA A 299 6.74 5.24 16.80
C ALA A 299 7.81 4.45 17.55
N ALA A 300 8.79 5.12 18.16
CA ALA A 300 9.84 4.47 18.95
C ALA A 300 9.34 3.86 20.28
N CYS A 301 8.20 4.31 20.82
CA CYS A 301 7.61 3.77 22.05
C CYS A 301 6.78 2.50 21.83
N LEU A 302 6.40 2.19 20.60
CA LEU A 302 5.54 1.06 20.26
C LEU A 302 6.35 -0.12 19.73
N PRO A 303 5.84 -1.36 19.85
CA PRO A 303 6.56 -2.53 19.33
C PRO A 303 6.70 -2.45 17.81
N ASP A 304 7.81 -2.98 17.30
CA ASP A 304 8.02 -3.12 15.85
C ASP A 304 7.01 -4.13 15.28
N PRO A 305 6.11 -3.73 14.37
CA PRO A 305 5.09 -4.60 13.78
C PRO A 305 5.68 -5.86 13.12
N ALA A 306 6.89 -5.79 12.57
CA ALA A 306 7.55 -6.93 11.93
C ALA A 306 7.87 -8.05 12.93
N THR A 307 7.92 -7.75 14.23
CA THR A 307 8.23 -8.70 15.31
C THR A 307 6.99 -9.29 15.98
N LEU A 308 5.79 -8.80 15.64
CA LEU A 308 4.55 -9.18 16.30
C LEU A 308 3.93 -10.49 15.79
N GLY A 309 4.39 -11.01 14.65
CA GLY A 309 3.72 -12.09 13.93
C GLY A 309 3.39 -13.33 14.77
N GLU A 310 4.31 -13.79 15.62
CA GLU A 310 4.09 -14.97 16.50
C GLU A 310 3.06 -14.74 17.61
N ARG A 311 2.78 -13.47 17.95
CA ARG A 311 1.82 -13.07 18.98
C ARG A 311 0.50 -12.59 18.40
N MET A 312 0.41 -12.47 17.07
CA MET A 312 -0.76 -11.96 16.39
C MET A 312 -1.71 -13.11 16.03
N HIS A 313 -3.00 -12.89 16.18
CA HIS A 313 -4.04 -13.88 15.93
C HIS A 313 -5.17 -13.26 15.12
N GLY A 314 -5.87 -14.08 14.34
CA GLY A 314 -7.01 -13.65 13.53
C GLY A 314 -6.64 -13.39 12.07
N LYS A 315 -7.51 -12.65 11.39
CA LYS A 315 -7.50 -12.44 9.96
C LYS A 315 -7.62 -10.96 9.62
N THR A 316 -7.01 -10.60 8.51
CA THR A 316 -7.20 -9.31 7.83
C THR A 316 -7.96 -9.52 6.53
N CYS A 317 -8.76 -8.53 6.13
CA CYS A 317 -9.59 -8.56 4.94
C CYS A 317 -9.57 -7.21 4.26
N ALA A 318 -9.09 -7.21 3.03
CA ALA A 318 -9.12 -6.06 2.14
C ALA A 318 -10.09 -6.36 1.00
N GLY A 319 -10.86 -5.38 0.55
CA GLY A 319 -11.76 -5.61 -0.57
C GLY A 319 -12.48 -4.38 -1.09
N THR A 320 -13.13 -4.59 -2.22
CA THR A 320 -13.86 -3.56 -2.96
C THR A 320 -15.33 -3.93 -2.98
N TRP A 321 -16.11 -3.12 -2.29
CA TRP A 321 -17.57 -3.14 -2.31
C TRP A 321 -18.05 -2.31 -3.49
N VAL A 322 -18.89 -2.89 -4.35
CA VAL A 322 -19.37 -2.26 -5.57
C VAL A 322 -20.87 -2.34 -5.63
N LYS A 323 -21.50 -1.19 -5.83
CA LYS A 323 -22.95 -1.03 -5.97
C LYS A 323 -23.26 -0.42 -7.33
N GLY A 324 -24.26 -0.97 -8.01
CA GLY A 324 -24.65 -0.48 -9.33
C GLY A 324 -25.81 -1.24 -9.94
N VAL A 325 -25.81 -1.29 -11.28
CA VAL A 325 -26.83 -1.96 -12.08
C VAL A 325 -26.19 -3.02 -12.98
N LYS A 326 -26.83 -4.19 -13.05
CA LYS A 326 -26.50 -5.25 -14.02
C LYS A 326 -27.79 -5.80 -14.64
N ASP A 327 -27.84 -5.89 -15.97
CA ASP A 327 -28.99 -6.41 -16.72
C ASP A 327 -30.31 -5.70 -16.35
N GLY A 328 -30.23 -4.40 -16.04
CA GLY A 328 -31.35 -3.55 -15.65
C GLY A 328 -31.85 -3.72 -14.20
N ALA A 329 -31.15 -4.50 -13.37
CA ALA A 329 -31.47 -4.69 -11.96
C ALA A 329 -30.37 -4.13 -11.04
N PRO A 330 -30.71 -3.57 -9.86
CA PRO A 330 -29.72 -3.20 -8.84
C PRO A 330 -28.94 -4.43 -8.38
N ARG A 331 -27.63 -4.25 -8.18
CA ARG A 331 -26.72 -5.29 -7.68
C ARG A 331 -25.69 -4.68 -6.73
N GLU A 332 -25.28 -5.47 -5.75
CA GLU A 332 -24.28 -5.08 -4.76
C GLU A 332 -23.38 -6.29 -4.46
N VAL A 333 -22.06 -6.12 -4.61
CA VAL A 333 -21.08 -7.20 -4.41
C VAL A 333 -19.91 -6.70 -3.58
N TYR A 334 -19.28 -7.60 -2.82
CA TYR A 334 -17.99 -7.38 -2.18
C TYR A 334 -16.98 -8.37 -2.74
N LEU A 335 -15.96 -7.86 -3.43
CA LEU A 335 -14.79 -8.64 -3.86
C LEU A 335 -13.72 -8.47 -2.79
N TYR A 336 -13.13 -9.57 -2.32
CA TYR A 336 -12.30 -9.51 -1.14
C TYR A 336 -11.16 -10.51 -1.15
N HIS A 337 -10.16 -10.22 -0.32
CA HIS A 337 -9.03 -11.09 -0.07
C HIS A 337 -8.75 -11.14 1.44
N VAL A 338 -8.71 -12.37 1.98
CA VAL A 338 -8.56 -12.62 3.41
C VAL A 338 -7.28 -13.38 3.66
N VAL A 339 -6.51 -12.94 4.65
CA VAL A 339 -5.29 -13.62 5.08
C VAL A 339 -5.35 -13.92 6.56
N ASP A 340 -5.13 -15.18 6.90
CA ASP A 340 -4.99 -15.65 8.27
C ASP A 340 -3.53 -15.51 8.74
N ASN A 341 -3.34 -14.98 9.95
CA ASN A 341 -2.00 -14.73 10.46
C ASN A 341 -1.22 -16.02 10.76
N GLN A 342 -1.87 -17.02 11.33
CA GLN A 342 -1.22 -18.29 11.64
C GLN A 342 -0.73 -18.97 10.36
N TRP A 343 -1.56 -18.95 9.32
CA TRP A 343 -1.19 -19.49 8.01
C TRP A 343 0.00 -18.75 7.39
N SER A 344 -0.06 -17.42 7.29
CA SER A 344 1.01 -16.62 6.66
C SER A 344 2.33 -16.69 7.43
N MET A 345 2.28 -16.75 8.75
CA MET A 345 3.46 -16.99 9.59
C MET A 345 4.03 -18.40 9.36
N ALA A 346 3.21 -19.44 9.32
CA ALA A 346 3.68 -20.81 9.11
C ALA A 346 4.30 -21.01 7.72
N GLU A 347 3.69 -20.44 6.68
CA GLU A 347 4.12 -20.62 5.29
C GLU A 347 5.27 -19.70 4.90
N TYR A 348 5.31 -18.47 5.40
CA TYR A 348 6.22 -17.43 4.92
C TYR A 348 7.00 -16.71 6.03
N GLY A 349 6.78 -17.03 7.31
CA GLY A 349 7.41 -16.31 8.43
C GLY A 349 7.13 -14.81 8.42
N SER A 350 5.96 -14.43 7.89
CA SER A 350 5.56 -13.05 7.66
C SER A 350 4.12 -12.88 8.11
N GLN A 351 3.87 -11.88 8.94
CA GLN A 351 2.54 -11.61 9.48
C GLN A 351 1.54 -11.22 8.37
N ALA A 352 0.26 -11.46 8.60
CA ALA A 352 -0.79 -11.39 7.58
C ALA A 352 -0.84 -10.09 6.76
N VAL A 353 -0.78 -8.92 7.41
CA VAL A 353 -0.83 -7.59 6.78
C VAL A 353 0.38 -7.36 5.88
N VAL A 354 1.58 -7.67 6.40
CA VAL A 354 2.85 -7.58 5.64
C VAL A 354 2.82 -8.51 4.44
N TRP A 355 2.39 -9.75 4.63
CA TRP A 355 2.36 -10.75 3.57
C TRP A 355 1.32 -10.39 2.49
N GLN A 356 0.14 -9.95 2.91
CA GLN A 356 -0.94 -9.53 2.01
C GLN A 356 -0.51 -8.32 1.16
N THR A 357 0.26 -7.40 1.72
CA THR A 357 0.82 -6.29 0.95
C THR A 357 1.86 -6.80 -0.07
N ALA A 358 2.74 -7.71 0.37
CA ALA A 358 3.91 -8.17 -0.39
C ALA A 358 3.61 -9.08 -1.59
N ILE A 359 2.48 -9.81 -1.60
CA ILE A 359 2.15 -10.72 -2.71
C ILE A 359 1.84 -9.96 -4.01
N ASN A 360 1.12 -8.85 -3.90
CA ASN A 360 0.62 -8.08 -5.03
C ASN A 360 1.71 -7.50 -5.96
N PRO A 361 2.78 -6.84 -5.47
CA PRO A 361 3.84 -6.38 -6.37
C PRO A 361 4.59 -7.54 -7.03
N VAL A 362 4.67 -8.72 -6.40
CA VAL A 362 5.30 -9.91 -7.01
C VAL A 362 4.46 -10.45 -8.16
N VAL A 363 3.13 -10.53 -7.98
CA VAL A 363 2.19 -10.88 -9.06
C VAL A 363 2.30 -9.88 -10.21
N ALA A 364 2.30 -8.58 -9.92
CA ALA A 364 2.43 -7.53 -10.94
C ALA A 364 3.77 -7.63 -11.70
N LEU A 365 4.89 -7.88 -11.00
CA LEU A 365 6.19 -8.11 -11.64
C LEU A 365 6.17 -9.30 -12.61
N GLU A 366 5.48 -10.39 -12.27
CA GLU A 366 5.35 -11.54 -13.17
C GLU A 366 4.50 -11.21 -14.42
N LEU A 367 3.42 -10.44 -14.25
CA LEU A 367 2.61 -9.96 -15.38
C LEU A 367 3.40 -9.02 -16.30
N LEU A 368 4.24 -8.15 -15.74
CA LEU A 368 5.14 -7.28 -16.51
C LEU A 368 6.23 -8.10 -17.21
N ALA A 369 6.80 -9.11 -16.54
CA ALA A 369 7.84 -9.97 -17.11
C ALA A 369 7.33 -10.86 -18.25
N THR A 370 6.07 -11.28 -18.20
CA THR A 370 5.42 -12.07 -19.25
C THR A 370 4.82 -11.21 -20.37
N GLY A 371 4.69 -9.90 -20.15
CA GLY A 371 4.06 -8.96 -21.07
C GLY A 371 2.53 -9.00 -21.04
N ALA A 372 1.93 -9.74 -20.10
CA ALA A 372 0.48 -9.73 -19.87
C ALA A 372 0.01 -8.34 -19.43
N TRP A 373 0.84 -7.63 -18.64
CA TRP A 373 0.72 -6.21 -18.39
C TRP A 373 1.86 -5.47 -19.09
N SER A 374 1.54 -4.37 -19.76
CA SER A 374 2.50 -3.45 -20.38
C SER A 374 1.84 -2.09 -20.58
N GLY A 375 2.64 -1.03 -20.64
CA GLY A 375 2.15 0.34 -20.77
C GLY A 375 3.29 1.35 -20.69
N ALA A 376 2.96 2.63 -20.81
CA ALA A 376 3.86 3.76 -20.60
C ALA A 376 3.12 4.89 -19.88
N GLY A 377 3.84 5.69 -19.10
CA GLY A 377 3.28 6.72 -18.22
C GLY A 377 3.27 6.30 -16.76
N VAL A 378 2.50 7.04 -15.95
CA VAL A 378 2.24 6.75 -14.54
C VAL A 378 0.84 6.16 -14.44
N LEU A 379 0.74 4.88 -14.09
CA LEU A 379 -0.48 4.09 -14.16
C LEU A 379 -0.75 3.39 -12.82
N GLY A 380 -2.02 3.39 -12.38
CA GLY A 380 -2.50 2.56 -11.27
C GLY A 380 -2.82 1.13 -11.74
N PRO A 381 -3.07 0.18 -10.81
CA PRO A 381 -3.37 -1.21 -11.12
C PRO A 381 -4.61 -1.39 -12.03
N GLU A 382 -5.64 -0.58 -11.84
CA GLU A 382 -6.90 -0.55 -12.58
C GLU A 382 -6.77 -0.08 -14.03
N ALA A 383 -5.63 0.51 -14.40
CA ALA A 383 -5.31 0.83 -15.79
C ALA A 383 -5.09 -0.45 -16.63
N PHE A 384 -4.82 -1.59 -15.98
CA PHE A 384 -4.48 -2.86 -16.62
C PHE A 384 -5.64 -3.87 -16.56
N PRO A 385 -5.68 -4.89 -17.45
CA PRO A 385 -6.69 -5.94 -17.37
C PRO A 385 -6.64 -6.71 -16.05
N ALA A 386 -7.77 -6.83 -15.36
CA ALA A 386 -7.83 -7.44 -14.03
C ALA A 386 -7.74 -8.97 -14.03
N ARG A 387 -8.33 -9.64 -15.04
CA ARG A 387 -8.40 -11.12 -15.09
C ARG A 387 -7.04 -11.81 -14.97
N PRO A 388 -6.00 -11.44 -15.75
CA PRO A 388 -4.68 -12.07 -15.61
C PRO A 388 -4.09 -11.97 -14.21
N PHE A 389 -4.34 -10.86 -13.50
CA PHE A 389 -3.87 -10.69 -12.12
C PHE A 389 -4.60 -11.61 -11.16
N LEU A 390 -5.94 -11.64 -11.24
CA LEU A 390 -6.78 -12.46 -10.36
C LEU A 390 -6.58 -13.97 -10.55
N ASP A 391 -6.37 -14.38 -11.80
CA ASP A 391 -6.01 -15.77 -12.14
C ASP A 391 -4.63 -16.11 -11.55
N LEU A 392 -3.64 -15.24 -11.75
CA LEU A 392 -2.28 -15.48 -11.25
C LEU A 392 -2.21 -15.44 -9.71
N LEU A 393 -2.98 -14.58 -9.05
CA LEU A 393 -3.09 -14.53 -7.59
C LEU A 393 -3.62 -15.87 -7.04
N THR A 394 -4.59 -16.48 -7.73
CA THR A 394 -5.09 -17.82 -7.42
C THR A 394 -4.00 -18.88 -7.62
N ASP A 395 -3.23 -18.80 -8.71
CA ASP A 395 -2.09 -19.70 -8.98
C ASP A 395 -0.95 -19.57 -7.96
N TYR A 396 -0.83 -18.42 -7.28
CA TYR A 396 0.08 -18.22 -6.15
C TYR A 396 -0.42 -18.90 -4.85
N GLY A 397 -1.61 -19.52 -4.88
CA GLY A 397 -2.24 -20.14 -3.72
C GLY A 397 -2.94 -19.13 -2.82
N SER A 398 -3.31 -17.96 -3.34
CA SER A 398 -3.92 -16.86 -2.60
C SER A 398 -5.28 -16.48 -3.19
N PRO A 399 -6.26 -17.41 -3.24
CA PRO A 399 -7.53 -17.15 -3.90
C PRO A 399 -8.26 -15.96 -3.26
N TRP A 400 -8.95 -15.19 -4.10
CA TRP A 400 -9.86 -14.12 -3.69
C TRP A 400 -11.31 -14.62 -3.68
N GLY A 401 -12.18 -13.89 -2.98
CA GLY A 401 -13.60 -14.22 -2.82
C GLY A 401 -14.51 -13.13 -3.38
N MET A 402 -15.77 -13.51 -3.63
CA MET A 402 -16.84 -12.58 -4.00
C MET A 402 -18.12 -12.98 -3.25
N ARG A 403 -18.80 -12.00 -2.67
CA ARG A 403 -20.08 -12.17 -1.96
C ARG A 403 -21.10 -11.15 -2.47
N GLU A 404 -22.30 -11.60 -2.78
CA GLU A 404 -23.46 -10.71 -3.02
C GLU A 404 -23.92 -10.11 -1.68
N GLN A 405 -24.35 -8.85 -1.68
CA GLN A 405 -24.80 -8.12 -0.47
C GLN A 405 -26.31 -7.95 -0.39
#